data_AF-A0A119MED1-F1
#
_entry.id   AF-A0A119MED1-F1
#
_cell.length_a   1.000
_cell.length_b   1.000
_cell.length_c   1.000
_cell.angle_alpha   90.00
_cell.angle_beta   90.00
_cell.angle_gamma   90.00
#
_symmetry.space_group_name_H-M   'P 1'
#
loop_
_entity.id
_entity.type
_entity.pdbx_description
1 polymer ?
#
loop_
_entity_poly.entity_id
_entity_poly.type
_entity_poly.pdbx_seq_one_letter_code
_entity_poly.pdbx_strand_id
1 'polypeptide(L)'
;MQITTVDLEAEFVQSVLDSLHRDGKLGEAISLAYGKCESPAGVMDLIFPLITKKLRIDYVLLCSIESNPRTLLQFLRLAEARLAQNESWTVASVDASLRSVADALNLGWGHAQRLLKCCILFSDSPLEIVESIACLGKPETSFRLRSAAKNIELSHLIS
;
A
#
# COMPACT_ATOMS: atom_id res chain seq x y z
N MET A 1 18.30 -41.43 2.21
CA MET A 1 17.31 -40.59 2.92
C MET A 1 16.22 -40.25 1.91
N GLN A 2 15.06 -40.91 1.99
CA GLN A 2 13.91 -40.58 1.14
C GLN A 2 13.15 -39.45 1.83
N ILE A 3 13.29 -38.23 1.32
CA ILE A 3 12.39 -37.13 1.66
C ILE A 3 11.05 -37.49 1.02
N THR A 4 10.02 -37.70 1.83
CA THR A 4 8.69 -38.05 1.33
C THR A 4 7.93 -36.78 0.96
N THR A 5 6.97 -36.89 0.03
CA THR A 5 6.15 -35.76 -0.45
C THR A 5 5.39 -35.02 0.66
N VAL A 6 5.12 -35.70 1.78
CA VAL A 6 4.48 -35.13 2.98
C VAL A 6 5.41 -34.14 3.70
N ASP A 7 6.72 -34.38 3.67
CA ASP A 7 7.71 -33.50 4.30
C ASP A 7 7.83 -32.17 3.54
N LEU A 8 7.76 -32.22 2.20
CA LEU A 8 7.77 -31.03 1.34
C LEU A 8 6.52 -30.16 1.51
N GLU A 9 5.36 -30.78 1.74
CA GLU A 9 4.11 -30.06 1.99
C GLU A 9 4.17 -29.30 3.33
N ALA A 10 4.61 -29.96 4.40
CA ALA A 10 4.74 -29.34 5.71
C ALA A 10 5.79 -28.20 5.71
N GLU A 11 6.94 -28.41 5.05
CA GLU A 11 7.97 -27.37 4.89
C GLU A 11 7.42 -26.16 4.11
N PHE A 12 6.69 -26.40 3.02
CA PHE A 12 6.06 -25.32 2.26
C PHE A 12 5.06 -24.54 3.11
N VAL A 13 4.13 -25.23 3.80
CA VAL A 13 3.13 -24.60 4.67
C VAL A 13 3.81 -23.77 5.76
N GLN A 14 4.81 -24.33 6.45
CA GLN A 14 5.52 -23.60 7.49
C GLN A 14 6.26 -22.37 6.93
N SER A 15 6.89 -22.48 5.76
CA SER A 15 7.57 -21.35 5.13
C SER A 15 6.63 -20.19 4.78
N VAL A 16 5.38 -20.51 4.38
CA VAL A 16 4.34 -19.50 4.11
C VAL A 16 3.88 -18.86 5.40
N LEU A 17 3.60 -19.65 6.45
CA LEU A 17 3.23 -19.14 7.76
C LEU A 17 4.34 -18.26 8.35
N ASP A 18 5.60 -18.67 8.26
CA ASP A 18 6.74 -17.88 8.71
C ASP A 18 6.88 -16.59 7.92
N SER A 19 6.65 -16.63 6.61
CA SER A 19 6.66 -15.42 5.76
C SER A 19 5.52 -14.46 6.11
N LEU A 20 4.35 -14.96 6.49
CA LEU A 20 3.22 -14.15 6.91
C LEU A 20 3.44 -13.54 8.31
N HIS A 21 4.03 -14.31 9.23
CA HIS A 21 4.32 -13.86 10.59
C HIS A 21 5.60 -13.03 10.71
N ARG A 22 6.47 -13.04 9.69
CA ARG A 22 7.76 -12.33 9.72
C ARG A 22 7.53 -10.86 10.08
N ASP A 23 8.34 -10.40 11.03
CA ASP A 23 8.38 -9.03 11.56
C ASP A 23 7.09 -8.56 12.28
N GLY A 24 6.17 -9.47 12.66
CA GLY A 24 4.95 -9.11 13.40
C GLY A 24 3.90 -8.34 12.59
N LYS A 25 4.13 -8.16 11.29
CA LYS A 25 3.31 -7.33 10.39
C LYS A 25 1.89 -7.85 10.19
N LEU A 26 1.67 -9.17 10.28
CA LEU A 26 0.33 -9.73 10.19
C LEU A 26 -0.54 -9.31 11.38
N GLY A 27 0.01 -9.34 12.60
CA GLY A 27 -0.71 -8.89 13.79
C GLY A 27 -1.01 -7.40 13.75
N GLU A 28 -0.06 -6.58 13.27
CA GLU A 28 -0.27 -5.15 13.04
C GLU A 28 -1.35 -4.89 11.98
N ALA A 29 -1.28 -5.56 10.82
CA ALA A 29 -2.28 -5.43 9.76
C ALA A 29 -3.69 -5.82 10.24
N ILE A 30 -3.82 -6.93 10.99
CA ILE A 30 -5.09 -7.35 11.60
C ILE A 30 -5.59 -6.28 12.58
N SER A 31 -4.69 -5.69 13.38
CA SER A 31 -5.04 -4.64 14.33
C SER A 31 -5.57 -3.38 13.64
N LEU A 32 -5.06 -3.04 12.45
CA LEU A 32 -5.57 -1.93 11.64
C LEU A 32 -7.01 -2.16 11.15
N ALA A 33 -7.39 -3.41 10.91
CA ALA A 33 -8.73 -3.78 10.49
C ALA A 33 -9.73 -3.92 11.65
N TYR A 34 -9.27 -3.88 12.90
CA TYR A 34 -10.12 -4.03 14.07
C TYR A 34 -11.19 -2.94 14.13
N GLY A 35 -12.46 -3.34 14.27
CA GLY A 35 -13.60 -2.42 14.28
C GLY A 35 -13.97 -1.83 12.90
N LYS A 36 -13.29 -2.22 11.82
CA LYS A 36 -13.60 -1.80 10.44
C LYS A 36 -14.43 -2.84 9.67
N CYS A 37 -14.63 -4.03 10.24
CA CYS A 37 -15.49 -5.08 9.71
C CYS A 37 -15.99 -6.00 10.84
N GLU A 38 -17.05 -6.76 10.56
CA GLU A 38 -17.75 -7.59 11.56
C GLU A 38 -17.31 -9.06 11.56
N SER A 39 -16.51 -9.49 10.57
CA SER A 39 -16.17 -10.89 10.37
C SER A 39 -14.68 -11.10 10.09
N PRO A 40 -14.12 -12.27 10.47
CA PRO A 40 -12.75 -12.64 10.11
C PRO A 40 -12.49 -12.62 8.60
N ALA A 41 -13.49 -13.00 7.79
CA ALA A 41 -13.39 -12.93 6.34
C ALA A 41 -13.21 -11.49 5.85
N GLY A 42 -13.99 -10.54 6.40
CA GLY A 42 -13.83 -9.12 6.12
C GLY A 42 -12.46 -8.59 6.51
N VAL A 43 -11.88 -9.06 7.63
CA VAL A 43 -10.51 -8.71 8.02
C VAL A 43 -9.52 -9.15 6.95
N MET A 44 -9.62 -10.41 6.48
CA MET A 44 -8.73 -10.94 5.45
C MET A 44 -8.78 -10.11 4.16
N ASP A 45 -9.98 -9.73 3.72
CA ASP A 45 -10.15 -8.90 2.54
C ASP A 45 -9.53 -7.50 2.72
N LEU A 46 -9.71 -6.88 3.89
CA LEU A 46 -9.16 -5.56 4.20
C LEU A 46 -7.64 -5.55 4.28
N ILE A 47 -7.03 -6.58 4.88
CA ILE A 47 -5.57 -6.64 5.04
C ILE A 47 -4.85 -7.25 3.84
N PHE A 48 -5.57 -7.86 2.89
CA PHE A 48 -4.98 -8.49 1.70
C PHE A 48 -3.96 -7.58 1.00
N PRO A 49 -4.21 -6.27 0.78
CA PRO A 49 -3.22 -5.39 0.20
C PRO A 49 -1.94 -5.27 1.03
N LEU A 50 -2.01 -5.39 2.36
CA LEU A 50 -0.86 -5.25 3.25
C LEU A 50 0.05 -6.49 3.26
N ILE A 51 -0.49 -7.66 2.91
CA ILE A 51 0.24 -8.93 2.93
C ILE A 51 0.65 -9.41 1.54
N THR A 52 -0.03 -8.96 0.48
CA THR A 52 0.28 -9.37 -0.90
C THR A 52 1.44 -8.58 -1.51
N LYS A 53 2.20 -9.21 -2.41
CA LYS A 53 3.17 -8.55 -3.30
C LYS A 53 2.60 -8.27 -4.69
N LYS A 54 1.45 -8.86 -5.04
CA LYS A 54 0.83 -8.69 -6.35
C LYS A 54 -0.01 -7.41 -6.35
N LEU A 55 0.38 -6.46 -7.20
CA LEU A 55 -0.35 -5.21 -7.40
C LEU A 55 -1.72 -5.48 -8.05
N ARG A 56 -2.77 -4.83 -7.53
CA ARG A 56 -4.13 -4.88 -8.06
C ARG A 56 -4.78 -3.50 -8.13
N ILE A 57 -3.99 -2.47 -8.44
CA ILE A 57 -4.45 -1.07 -8.49
C ILE A 57 -5.61 -0.96 -9.48
N ASP A 58 -6.77 -0.50 -8.99
CA ASP A 58 -7.91 -0.14 -9.84
C ASP A 58 -7.67 1.26 -10.44
N TYR A 59 -7.19 1.29 -11.68
CA TYR A 59 -6.92 2.53 -12.40
C TYR A 59 -8.20 3.26 -12.82
N VAL A 60 -9.34 2.57 -12.96
CA VAL A 60 -10.61 3.23 -13.25
C VAL A 60 -11.04 4.04 -12.04
N LEU A 61 -10.97 3.46 -10.84
CA LEU A 61 -11.24 4.17 -9.59
C LEU A 61 -10.25 5.32 -9.38
N LEU A 62 -8.94 5.08 -9.58
CA LEU A 62 -7.91 6.10 -9.43
C LEU A 62 -8.18 7.33 -10.33
N CYS A 63 -8.46 7.10 -11.61
CA CYS A 63 -8.77 8.15 -12.57
C CYS A 63 -10.14 8.81 -12.34
N SER A 64 -11.06 8.14 -11.65
CA SER A 64 -12.34 8.74 -11.22
C SER A 64 -12.18 9.73 -10.07
N ILE A 65 -11.11 9.57 -9.27
CA ILE A 65 -10.76 10.50 -8.19
C ILE A 65 -9.99 11.69 -8.77
N GLU A 66 -8.92 11.43 -9.54
CA GLU A 66 -8.16 12.46 -10.25
C GLU A 66 -8.01 12.09 -11.72
N SER A 67 -8.78 12.78 -12.57
CA SER A 67 -8.81 12.56 -14.01
C SER A 67 -7.62 13.18 -14.76
N ASN A 68 -6.91 14.13 -14.16
CA ASN A 68 -5.76 14.77 -14.77
C ASN A 68 -4.49 13.93 -14.53
N PRO A 69 -3.96 13.25 -15.57
CA PRO A 69 -2.84 12.35 -15.39
C PRO A 69 -1.55 13.09 -15.01
N ARG A 70 -1.39 14.38 -15.35
CA ARG A 70 -0.21 15.16 -14.93
C ARG A 70 -0.23 15.43 -13.43
N THR A 71 -1.39 15.82 -12.89
CA THR A 71 -1.56 16.03 -11.44
C THR A 71 -1.29 14.74 -10.69
N LEU A 72 -1.85 13.63 -11.17
CA LEU A 72 -1.67 12.32 -10.56
C LEU A 72 -0.20 11.88 -10.58
N LEU A 73 0.51 12.06 -11.70
CA LEU A 73 1.94 11.76 -11.79
C LEU A 73 2.79 12.62 -10.86
N GLN A 74 2.52 13.93 -10.80
CA GLN A 74 3.21 14.83 -9.89
C GLN A 74 3.00 14.42 -8.44
N PHE A 75 1.76 14.08 -8.07
CA PHE A 75 1.42 13.59 -6.73
C PHE A 75 2.20 12.32 -6.38
N LEU A 76 2.15 11.29 -7.23
CA LEU A 76 2.79 10.01 -6.95
C LEU A 76 4.32 10.11 -6.87
N ARG A 77 4.94 10.83 -7.81
CA ARG A 77 6.40 11.04 -7.82
C ARG A 77 6.85 11.85 -6.61
N LEU A 78 6.11 12.91 -6.24
CA LEU A 78 6.47 13.76 -5.10
C LEU A 78 6.26 13.02 -3.77
N ALA A 79 5.16 12.28 -3.63
CA ALA A 79 4.90 11.43 -2.47
C ALA A 79 6.02 10.41 -2.28
N GLU A 80 6.42 9.73 -3.35
CA GLU A 80 7.50 8.75 -3.30
C GLU A 80 8.84 9.39 -2.93
N ALA A 81 9.20 10.52 -3.55
CA ALA A 81 10.43 11.22 -3.26
C ALA A 81 10.51 11.70 -1.79
N ARG A 82 9.40 12.22 -1.24
CA ARG A 82 9.34 12.67 0.16
C ARG A 82 9.46 11.50 1.13
N LEU A 83 8.74 10.40 0.88
CA LEU A 83 8.85 9.18 1.69
C LEU A 83 10.24 8.55 1.58
N ALA A 84 10.87 8.58 0.41
CA ALA A 84 12.22 8.07 0.20
C ALA A 84 13.27 8.84 1.03
N GLN A 85 13.03 10.13 1.31
CA GLN A 85 13.90 10.96 2.14
C GLN A 85 13.69 10.76 3.65
N ASN A 86 12.61 10.08 4.08
CA ASN A 86 12.39 9.83 5.50
C ASN A 86 13.45 8.87 6.06
N GLU A 87 14.24 9.36 7.02
CA GLU A 87 15.23 8.57 7.77
C GLU A 87 14.57 7.65 8.79
N SER A 88 13.48 8.11 9.42
CA SER A 88 12.65 7.31 10.32
C SER A 88 11.36 6.88 9.62
N TRP A 89 10.94 5.62 9.81
CA TRP A 89 9.70 5.09 9.24
C TRP A 89 8.66 4.85 10.33
N THR A 90 8.10 5.95 10.85
CA THR A 90 7.03 5.94 11.86
C THR A 90 5.75 6.52 11.27
N VAL A 91 4.60 6.25 11.90
CA VAL A 91 3.31 6.83 11.48
C VAL A 91 3.40 8.36 11.38
N ALA A 92 4.01 9.02 12.38
CA ALA A 92 4.15 10.47 12.40
C ALA A 92 5.05 11.01 11.28
N SER A 93 6.18 10.34 10.98
CA SER A 93 7.06 10.79 9.89
C SER A 93 6.42 10.55 8.51
N VAL A 94 5.67 9.46 8.35
CA VAL A 94 4.90 9.18 7.13
C VAL A 94 3.79 10.22 6.94
N ASP A 95 3.00 10.52 7.99
CA ASP A 95 1.92 11.51 7.94
C ASP A 95 2.46 12.89 7.54
N ALA A 96 3.51 13.36 8.23
CA ALA A 96 4.12 14.66 7.96
C ALA A 96 4.59 14.76 6.50
N SER A 97 5.26 13.72 5.98
CA SER A 97 5.75 13.71 4.60
C SER A 97 4.60 13.72 3.59
N LEU A 98 3.54 12.93 3.80
CA LEU A 98 2.41 12.87 2.88
C LEU A 98 1.55 14.14 2.92
N ARG A 99 1.32 14.73 4.10
CA ARG A 99 0.63 16.02 4.24
C ARG A 99 1.38 17.13 3.52
N SER A 100 2.71 17.18 3.67
CA SER A 100 3.54 18.17 2.97
C SER A 100 3.40 18.09 1.44
N VAL A 101 3.16 16.90 0.89
CA VAL A 101 2.93 16.67 -0.56
C VAL A 101 1.56 17.19 -0.97
N ALA A 102 0.53 16.87 -0.18
CA ALA A 102 -0.83 17.34 -0.43
C ALA A 102 -0.91 18.88 -0.40
N ASP A 103 -0.22 19.51 0.56
CA ASP A 103 -0.13 20.96 0.69
C ASP A 103 0.65 21.59 -0.47
N ALA A 104 1.79 21.01 -0.85
CA ALA A 104 2.62 21.53 -1.95
C ALA A 104 1.91 21.51 -3.31
N LEU A 105 0.97 20.57 -3.50
CA LEU A 105 0.18 20.45 -4.72
C LEU A 105 -1.23 21.05 -4.60
N ASN A 106 -1.57 21.62 -3.44
CA ASN A 106 -2.90 22.14 -3.12
C ASN A 106 -4.04 21.13 -3.42
N LEU A 107 -3.79 19.84 -3.18
CA LEU A 107 -4.75 18.76 -3.46
C LEU A 107 -5.80 18.61 -2.35
N GLY A 108 -5.48 19.07 -1.15
CA GLY A 108 -6.26 18.79 0.05
C GLY A 108 -6.05 17.36 0.57
N TRP A 109 -5.97 17.22 1.89
CA TRP A 109 -5.57 15.96 2.52
C TRP A 109 -6.54 14.81 2.24
N GLY A 110 -7.86 15.03 2.34
CA GLY A 110 -8.85 13.98 2.08
C GLY A 110 -8.77 13.42 0.65
N HIS A 111 -8.49 14.27 -0.33
CA HIS A 111 -8.31 13.85 -1.72
C HIS A 111 -7.01 13.02 -1.87
N ALA A 112 -5.89 13.51 -1.32
CA ALA A 112 -4.61 12.80 -1.32
C ALA A 112 -4.72 11.42 -0.65
N GLN A 113 -5.44 11.31 0.47
CA GLN A 113 -5.69 10.03 1.15
C GLN A 113 -6.41 9.03 0.23
N ARG A 114 -7.44 9.46 -0.50
CA ARG A 114 -8.19 8.57 -1.41
C ARG A 114 -7.32 8.08 -2.58
N LEU A 115 -6.49 8.96 -3.15
CA LEU A 115 -5.51 8.58 -4.16
C LEU A 115 -4.51 7.54 -3.62
N LEU A 116 -3.96 7.78 -2.43
CA LEU A 116 -3.03 6.85 -1.78
C LEU A 116 -3.69 5.51 -1.46
N LYS A 117 -4.95 5.50 -0.99
CA LYS A 117 -5.71 4.26 -0.75
C LYS A 117 -5.85 3.44 -2.03
N CYS A 118 -6.13 4.07 -3.17
CA CYS A 118 -6.19 3.35 -4.44
C CYS A 118 -4.83 2.76 -4.86
N CYS A 119 -3.74 3.51 -4.67
CA CYS A 119 -2.40 3.05 -5.06
C CYS A 119 -1.81 2.00 -4.11
N ILE A 120 -2.09 2.12 -2.80
CA ILE A 120 -1.49 1.29 -1.76
C ILE A 120 -2.41 0.15 -1.36
N LEU A 121 -3.70 0.42 -1.18
CA LEU A 121 -4.72 -0.54 -0.72
C LEU A 121 -5.64 -1.05 -1.84
N PHE A 122 -5.35 -0.69 -3.09
CA PHE A 122 -6.03 -1.18 -4.29
C PHE A 122 -7.55 -0.85 -4.35
N SER A 123 -8.03 0.04 -3.48
CA SER A 123 -9.45 0.40 -3.32
C SER A 123 -9.59 1.68 -2.49
N ASP A 124 -10.80 2.21 -2.35
CA ASP A 124 -11.12 3.27 -1.36
C ASP A 124 -11.35 2.64 0.04
N SER A 125 -10.35 1.90 0.52
CA SER A 125 -10.42 1.10 1.74
C SER A 125 -10.75 1.91 3.00
N PRO A 126 -11.50 1.34 3.98
CA PRO A 126 -11.77 2.01 5.26
C PRO A 126 -10.56 2.06 6.21
N LEU A 127 -9.44 1.42 5.86
CA LEU A 127 -8.22 1.48 6.66
C LEU A 127 -7.61 2.89 6.64
N GLU A 128 -6.98 3.26 7.75
CA GLU A 128 -6.23 4.51 7.82
C GLU A 128 -4.94 4.39 6.99
N ILE A 129 -4.77 5.30 6.04
CA ILE A 129 -3.78 5.15 4.98
C ILE A 129 -2.34 5.36 5.46
N VAL A 130 -2.14 6.23 6.45
CA VAL A 130 -0.81 6.52 6.99
C VAL A 130 -0.28 5.30 7.74
N GLU A 131 -1.09 4.73 8.61
CA GLU A 131 -0.79 3.53 9.38
C GLU A 131 -0.61 2.32 8.46
N SER A 132 -1.43 2.22 7.42
CA SER A 132 -1.28 1.21 6.37
C SER A 132 0.08 1.30 5.67
N ILE A 133 0.53 2.52 5.31
CA ILE A 133 1.84 2.76 4.69
C ILE A 133 2.99 2.46 5.67
N ALA A 134 2.83 2.85 6.94
CA ALA A 134 3.80 2.55 8.00
C ALA A 134 4.00 1.03 8.15
N CYS A 135 2.89 0.28 8.29
CA CYS A 135 2.87 -1.18 8.40
C CYS A 135 3.48 -1.87 7.16
N LEU A 136 3.13 -1.40 5.96
CA LEU A 136 3.62 -1.95 4.70
C LEU A 136 5.15 -1.81 4.56
N GLY A 137 5.68 -0.69 5.06
CA GLY A 137 7.10 -0.39 5.04
C GLY A 137 7.56 0.38 3.80
N LYS A 138 8.72 1.01 3.94
CA LYS A 138 9.32 1.88 2.91
C LYS A 138 9.51 1.22 1.54
N PRO A 139 10.13 0.02 1.43
CA PRO A 139 10.46 -0.55 0.12
C PRO A 139 9.21 -0.86 -0.70
N GLU A 140 8.20 -1.44 -0.05
CA GLU A 140 6.95 -1.84 -0.70
C GLU A 140 6.09 -0.61 -1.05
N THR A 141 6.03 0.39 -0.17
CA THR A 141 5.36 1.67 -0.46
C THR A 141 5.98 2.35 -1.68
N SER A 142 7.32 2.51 -1.70
CA SER A 142 8.04 3.08 -2.86
C SER A 142 7.83 2.27 -4.13
N PHE A 143 7.79 0.93 -4.04
CA PHE A 143 7.49 0.09 -5.20
C PHE A 143 6.09 0.39 -5.76
N ARG A 144 5.06 0.41 -4.91
CA ARG A 144 3.67 0.67 -5.33
C ARG A 144 3.48 2.03 -5.96
N LEU A 145 4.02 3.09 -5.35
CA LEU A 145 3.92 4.45 -5.87
C LEU A 145 4.62 4.59 -7.23
N ARG A 146 5.83 4.04 -7.38
CA ARG A 146 6.54 4.05 -8.68
C ARG A 146 5.83 3.21 -9.73
N SER A 147 5.29 2.06 -9.37
CA SER A 147 4.51 1.23 -10.29
C SER A 147 3.23 1.92 -10.74
N ALA A 148 2.51 2.59 -9.84
CA ALA A 148 1.34 3.40 -10.20
C ALA A 148 1.73 4.52 -11.18
N ALA A 149 2.76 5.30 -10.85
CA ALA A 149 3.25 6.39 -11.69
C ALA A 149 3.67 5.90 -13.09
N LYS A 150 4.46 4.83 -13.16
CA LYS A 150 4.90 4.23 -14.42
C LYS A 150 3.73 3.77 -15.28
N ASN A 151 2.68 3.19 -14.70
CA ASN A 151 1.50 2.79 -15.47
C ASN A 151 0.76 4.00 -16.04
N ILE A 152 0.59 5.07 -15.25
CA ILE A 152 -0.07 6.30 -15.73
C ILE A 152 0.75 6.96 -16.85
N GLU A 153 2.08 7.02 -16.72
CA GLU A 153 2.98 7.50 -17.79
C GLU A 153 2.75 6.74 -19.11
N LEU A 154 2.73 5.40 -19.03
CA LEU A 154 2.54 4.54 -20.19
C LEU A 154 1.13 4.66 -20.78
N SER A 155 0.10 4.73 -19.95
CA SER A 155 -1.30 4.81 -20.38
C SER A 155 -1.66 6.16 -21.02
N HIS A 156 -0.96 7.24 -20.66
CA HIS A 156 -1.25 8.59 -21.14
C HIS A 156 -0.15 9.19 -22.03
N LEU A 157 0.88 8.41 -22.37
CA LEU A 157 2.03 8.85 -23.20
C LEU A 157 2.65 10.16 -22.69
N ILE A 158 2.74 10.30 -21.37
CA ILE A 158 3.31 11.48 -20.72
C ILE A 158 4.80 11.20 -20.50
N SER A 159 5.66 11.89 -21.24
CA SER A 159 7.12 11.89 -21.08
C SER A 159 7.57 12.86 -19.99
#